data_AF-A0A0D6AS19-F1
#
_entry.id   AF-A0A0D6AS19-F1
#
_cell.length_a   1.000
_cell.length_b   1.000
_cell.length_c   1.000
_cell.angle_alpha   90.00
_cell.angle_beta   90.00
_cell.angle_gamma   90.00
#
_symmetry.space_group_name_H-M   'P 1'
#
loop_
_entity.id
_entity.type
_entity.pdbx_description
1 polymer ?
#
loop_
_entity_poly.entity_id
_entity_poly.type
_entity_poly.pdbx_seq_one_letter_code
_entity_poly.pdbx_strand_id
1 'polypeptide(L)'
;MNIWLSLFSSLFLTTLVSFTTPVLFSTVILASLRVISHIPLLNVWGENVYEQIWNFLAIFGEGSGSIGILTIGFTCAIAGFLFESLNFYRYRILIKHPLNYSWQGKAPEIISKINNYRQ
;
A
#
# COMPACT_ATOMS: atom_id res chain seq x y z
N MET A 1 -3.56 -20.65 -14.91
CA MET A 1 -3.95 -19.35 -14.31
C MET A 1 -3.08 -18.27 -14.94
N ASN A 2 -3.67 -17.27 -15.60
CA ASN A 2 -2.91 -16.29 -16.37
C ASN A 2 -2.22 -15.32 -15.39
N ILE A 3 -0.88 -15.24 -15.42
CA ILE A 3 -0.13 -14.56 -14.36
C ILE A 3 -0.45 -13.07 -14.27
N TRP A 4 -0.78 -12.46 -15.42
CA TRP A 4 -1.26 -11.09 -15.51
C TRP A 4 -2.57 -10.86 -14.74
N LEU A 5 -3.49 -11.82 -14.79
CA LEU A 5 -4.76 -11.75 -14.07
C LEU A 5 -4.58 -11.85 -12.55
N SER A 6 -3.66 -12.70 -12.09
CA SER A 6 -3.35 -12.78 -10.65
C SER A 6 -2.72 -11.48 -10.12
N LEU A 7 -1.89 -10.82 -10.92
CA LEU A 7 -1.26 -9.57 -10.53
C LEU A 7 -2.23 -8.41 -10.53
N PHE A 8 -3.03 -8.30 -11.59
CA PHE A 8 -4.09 -7.30 -11.65
C PHE A 8 -5.04 -7.44 -10.45
N SER A 9 -5.43 -8.67 -10.11
CA SER A 9 -6.31 -8.92 -8.96
C SER A 9 -5.65 -8.54 -7.64
N SER A 10 -4.39 -8.94 -7.40
CA SER A 10 -3.65 -8.61 -6.17
C SER A 10 -3.47 -7.10 -5.99
N LEU A 11 -3.10 -6.42 -7.08
CA LEU A 11 -2.83 -5.00 -7.10
C LEU A 11 -4.13 -4.18 -6.96
N PHE A 12 -5.21 -4.61 -7.60
CA PHE A 12 -6.53 -4.02 -7.41
C PHE A 12 -7.03 -4.18 -5.97
N LEU A 13 -6.92 -5.39 -5.40
CA LEU A 13 -7.30 -5.65 -4.01
C LEU A 13 -6.47 -4.83 -3.03
N THR A 14 -5.15 -4.77 -3.22
CA THR A 14 -4.26 -4.00 -2.34
C THR A 14 -4.57 -2.50 -2.41
N THR A 15 -4.81 -1.99 -3.62
CA THR A 15 -5.19 -0.58 -3.82
C THR A 15 -6.54 -0.28 -3.14
N LEU A 16 -7.54 -1.15 -3.33
CA LEU A 16 -8.84 -1.01 -2.68
C LEU A 16 -8.72 -1.05 -1.16
N VAL A 17 -8.00 -2.03 -0.60
CA VAL A 17 -7.83 -2.15 0.86
C VAL A 17 -7.08 -0.93 1.40
N SER A 18 -6.04 -0.48 0.73
CA SER A 18 -5.26 0.70 1.14
C SER A 18 -6.06 2.00 1.05
N PHE A 19 -7.01 2.11 0.11
CA PHE A 19 -7.96 3.22 0.04
C PHE A 19 -9.03 3.12 1.15
N THR A 20 -9.63 1.94 1.30
CA THR A 20 -10.76 1.71 2.19
C THR A 20 -10.36 1.81 3.66
N THR A 21 -9.14 1.42 4.03
CA THR A 21 -8.64 1.45 5.41
C THR A 21 -8.71 2.86 6.04
N PRO A 22 -8.05 3.91 5.50
CA PRO A 22 -8.11 5.26 6.07
C PRO A 22 -9.51 5.88 5.98
N VAL A 23 -10.30 5.56 4.94
CA VAL A 23 -11.67 6.06 4.78
C VAL A 23 -12.59 5.47 5.85
N LEU A 24 -12.56 4.15 6.04
CA LEU A 24 -13.34 3.49 7.10
C LEU A 24 -12.90 3.94 8.48
N PHE A 25 -11.59 4.02 8.72
CA PHE A 25 -11.06 4.47 10.01
C PHE A 25 -11.55 5.89 10.36
N SER A 26 -11.44 6.82 9.41
CA SER A 26 -11.88 8.21 9.63
C SER A 26 -13.39 8.31 9.84
N THR A 27 -14.18 7.59 9.04
CA THR A 27 -15.64 7.60 9.17
C THR A 27 -16.14 6.94 10.45
N VAL A 28 -15.54 5.83 10.88
CA VAL A 28 -15.88 5.15 12.15
C VAL A 28 -15.54 6.04 13.35
N ILE A 29 -14.38 6.71 13.34
CA ILE A 29 -14.01 7.64 14.41
C ILE A 29 -15.00 8.80 14.48
N LEU A 30 -15.29 9.46 13.35
CA LEU A 30 -16.25 10.56 13.32
C LEU A 30 -17.66 10.13 13.75
N ALA A 31 -18.12 8.96 13.30
CA ALA A 31 -19.42 8.40 13.68
C ALA A 31 -19.48 8.08 15.18
N SER A 32 -18.43 7.44 15.73
CA SER A 32 -18.37 7.14 17.16
C SER A 32 -18.35 8.39 18.03
N LEU A 33 -17.61 9.43 17.64
CA LEU A 33 -17.63 10.72 18.33
C LEU A 33 -19.01 11.38 18.29
N ARG A 34 -19.71 11.28 17.15
CA ARG A 34 -21.08 11.80 17.02
C ARG A 34 -22.06 11.06 17.94
N VAL A 35 -21.90 9.74 18.09
CA VAL A 35 -22.71 8.93 19.02
C VAL A 35 -22.37 9.29 20.47
N ILE A 36 -21.08 9.47 20.80
CA ILE A 36 -20.64 9.88 22.14
C ILE A 36 -21.19 11.27 22.49
N SER A 37 -21.30 12.19 21.53
CA SER A 37 -21.80 13.53 21.82
C SER A 37 -23.30 13.56 22.19
N HIS A 38 -24.05 12.49 21.89
CA HIS A 38 -25.43 12.35 22.35
C HIS A 38 -25.55 11.99 23.84
N ILE A 39 -24.44 11.60 24.49
CA ILE A 39 -24.40 11.33 25.93
C ILE A 39 -24.19 12.66 26.65
N PRO A 40 -25.14 13.15 27.47
CA PRO A 40 -25.08 14.49 28.07
C PRO A 40 -23.83 14.72 28.93
N LEU A 41 -23.26 13.67 29.51
CA LEU A 41 -22.05 13.74 30.32
C LEU A 41 -20.76 13.93 29.48
N LEU A 42 -20.76 13.46 28.23
CA LEU A 42 -19.60 13.47 27.33
C LEU A 42 -19.78 14.40 26.13
N ASN A 43 -20.93 15.08 26.02
CA ASN A 43 -21.31 15.91 24.88
C ASN A 43 -20.22 16.91 24.49
N VAL A 44 -19.79 17.74 25.46
CA VAL A 44 -18.77 18.79 25.23
C VAL A 44 -17.46 18.20 24.72
N TRP A 45 -17.05 17.04 25.24
CA TRP A 45 -15.82 16.38 24.80
C TRP A 45 -15.98 15.76 23.41
N GLY A 46 -17.11 15.09 23.15
CA GLY A 46 -17.41 14.48 21.85
C GLY A 46 -17.47 15.50 20.72
N GLU A 47 -18.17 16.63 20.93
CA GLU A 47 -18.30 17.70 19.94
C GLU A 47 -16.94 18.38 19.67
N ASN A 48 -16.17 18.68 20.72
CA ASN A 48 -14.88 19.38 20.57
C ASN A 48 -13.83 18.51 19.86
N VAL A 49 -13.78 17.21 20.16
CA VAL A 49 -12.90 16.27 19.45
C VAL A 49 -13.37 16.05 18.01
N TYR A 50 -14.68 15.95 17.79
CA TYR A 50 -15.25 15.87 16.44
C TYR A 50 -14.83 17.06 15.58
N GLU A 51 -14.98 18.28 16.09
CA GLU A 51 -14.59 19.49 15.36
C GLU A 51 -13.09 19.55 15.09
N GLN A 52 -12.24 19.17 16.05
CA GLN A 52 -10.79 19.11 15.82
C GLN A 52 -10.41 18.15 14.68
N ILE A 53 -10.97 16.94 14.68
CA ILE A 53 -10.70 15.95 13.63
C ILE A 53 -11.27 16.42 12.29
N TRP A 54 -12.49 16.98 12.29
CA TRP A 54 -13.11 17.51 11.08
C TRP A 54 -12.29 18.66 10.47
N ASN A 55 -11.81 19.59 11.31
CA ASN A 55 -10.96 20.69 10.88
C ASN A 55 -9.60 20.20 10.36
N PHE A 56 -9.01 19.19 10.99
CA PHE A 56 -7.79 18.56 10.49
C PHE A 56 -8.00 17.95 9.10
N LEU A 57 -9.10 17.21 8.89
CA LEU A 57 -9.46 16.69 7.56
C LEU A 57 -9.69 17.83 6.55
N ALA A 58 -10.33 18.92 6.97
CA ALA A 58 -10.60 20.06 6.10
C ALA A 58 -9.33 20.74 5.57
N ILE A 59 -8.21 20.67 6.29
CA ILE A 59 -6.89 21.15 5.81
C ILE A 59 -6.48 20.45 4.51
N PHE A 60 -6.80 19.16 4.36
CA PHE A 60 -6.48 18.37 3.17
C PHE A 60 -7.54 18.43 2.07
N GLY A 61 -8.70 19.03 2.36
CA GLY A 61 -9.90 18.97 1.52
C GLY A 61 -10.46 20.32 1.12
N GLU A 62 -9.61 21.35 1.02
CA GLU A 62 -10.01 22.71 0.63
C GLU A 62 -11.13 23.29 1.52
N GLY A 63 -11.10 22.99 2.82
CA GLY A 63 -12.13 23.44 3.77
C GLY A 63 -13.28 22.45 3.95
N SER A 64 -13.31 21.34 3.20
CA SER A 64 -14.29 20.26 3.38
C SER A 64 -13.64 19.01 3.97
N GLY A 65 -14.08 18.61 5.17
CA GLY A 65 -13.58 17.39 5.83
C GLY A 65 -13.80 16.11 5.01
N SER A 66 -14.91 16.03 4.26
CA SER A 66 -15.20 14.88 3.40
C SER A 66 -14.23 14.75 2.22
N ILE A 67 -13.85 15.88 1.61
CA ILE A 67 -12.81 15.90 0.57
C ILE A 67 -11.47 15.49 1.18
N GLY A 68 -11.16 15.94 2.41
CA GLY A 68 -9.96 15.53 3.13
C GLY A 68 -9.85 14.02 3.33
N ILE A 69 -10.94 13.35 3.71
CA ILE A 69 -11.00 11.89 3.84
C ILE A 69 -10.67 11.21 2.50
N LEU A 70 -11.24 11.72 1.40
CA LEU A 70 -10.96 11.20 0.07
C LEU A 70 -9.50 11.43 -0.33
N THR A 71 -8.94 12.62 -0.09
CA THR A 71 -7.55 12.96 -0.37
C THR A 71 -6.59 12.00 0.34
N ILE A 72 -6.81 11.74 1.63
CA ILE A 72 -6.00 10.78 2.42
C ILE A 72 -6.17 9.37 1.85
N GLY A 73 -7.42 8.96 1.58
CA GLY A 73 -7.73 7.67 0.96
C GLY A 73 -6.99 7.45 -0.36
N PHE A 74 -7.03 8.42 -1.27
CA PHE A 74 -6.32 8.38 -2.55
C PHE A 74 -4.80 8.31 -2.36
N THR A 75 -4.26 9.07 -1.42
CA THR A 75 -2.82 9.04 -1.11
C THR A 75 -2.39 7.65 -0.65
N CYS A 76 -3.16 7.03 0.26
CA CYS A 76 -2.90 5.66 0.70
C CYS A 76 -3.11 4.64 -0.42
N ALA A 77 -4.09 4.83 -1.31
CA ALA A 77 -4.29 3.97 -2.49
C ALA A 77 -3.05 3.96 -3.39
N ILE A 78 -2.50 5.14 -3.68
CA ILE A 78 -1.27 5.29 -4.47
C ILE A 78 -0.09 4.61 -3.76
N ALA A 79 0.07 4.80 -2.45
CA ALA A 79 1.13 4.16 -1.68
C ALA A 79 1.01 2.62 -1.71
N GLY A 80 -0.21 2.07 -1.56
CA GLY A 80 -0.47 0.64 -1.63
C GLY A 80 -0.20 0.05 -3.01
N PHE A 81 -0.61 0.76 -4.07
CA PHE A 81 -0.31 0.40 -5.46
C PHE A 81 1.21 0.33 -5.70
N LEU A 82 1.95 1.35 -5.24
CA LEU A 82 3.40 1.41 -5.40
C LEU A 82 4.10 0.29 -4.62
N PHE A 83 3.65 0.04 -3.39
CA PHE A 83 4.21 -1.02 -2.55
C PHE A 83 4.05 -2.40 -3.19
N GLU A 84 2.84 -2.72 -3.67
CA GLU A 84 2.57 -4.00 -4.35
C GLU A 84 3.36 -4.12 -5.67
N SER A 85 3.43 -3.03 -6.44
CA SER A 85 4.21 -3.00 -7.69
C SER A 85 5.70 -3.25 -7.45
N LEU A 86 6.28 -2.64 -6.41
CA LEU A 86 7.67 -2.83 -6.02
C LEU A 86 7.93 -4.24 -5.49
N ASN A 87 7.03 -4.79 -4.67
CA ASN A 87 7.13 -6.17 -4.20
C ASN A 87 7.09 -7.16 -5.35
N PHE A 88 6.17 -6.97 -6.30
CA PHE A 88 6.10 -7.78 -7.50
C PHE A 88 7.40 -7.72 -8.31
N TYR A 89 7.92 -6.51 -8.55
CA TYR A 89 9.19 -6.31 -9.25
C TYR A 89 10.34 -7.06 -8.56
N ARG A 90 10.53 -6.86 -7.24
CA ARG A 90 11.62 -7.51 -6.48
C ARG A 90 11.49 -9.03 -6.51
N TYR A 91 10.30 -9.56 -6.26
CA TYR A 91 10.11 -11.01 -6.17
C TYR A 91 10.38 -11.71 -7.51
N ARG A 92 10.06 -11.06 -8.64
CA ARG A 92 10.24 -11.66 -9.96
C ARG A 92 11.63 -11.46 -10.53
N ILE A 93 12.20 -10.27 -10.42
CA ILE A 93 13.45 -9.93 -11.09
C ILE A 93 14.66 -10.25 -10.23
N LEU A 94 14.61 -10.03 -8.91
CA LEU A 94 15.76 -10.26 -8.04
C LEU A 94 15.83 -11.70 -7.51
N ILE A 95 14.67 -12.28 -7.18
CA ILE A 95 14.62 -13.59 -6.52
C ILE A 95 14.44 -14.72 -7.55
N LYS A 96 13.52 -14.55 -8.50
CA LYS A 96 13.19 -15.61 -9.48
C LYS A 96 14.10 -15.63 -10.71
N HIS A 97 14.73 -14.50 -11.02
CA HIS A 97 15.76 -14.37 -12.04
C HIS A 97 17.09 -14.00 -11.36
N PRO A 98 17.78 -14.95 -10.68
CA PRO A 98 19.13 -14.64 -10.22
C PRO A 98 19.95 -14.15 -11.41
N LEU A 99 20.82 -13.16 -11.20
CA LEU A 99 21.77 -12.58 -12.18
C LEU A 99 22.83 -13.62 -12.64
N ASN A 100 22.39 -14.82 -12.97
CA ASN A 100 23.18 -15.99 -13.33
C ASN A 100 23.16 -16.23 -14.85
N TYR A 101 22.86 -15.22 -15.66
CA TYR A 101 23.07 -15.35 -17.10
C TYR A 101 24.57 -15.26 -17.45
N SER A 102 25.36 -14.50 -16.69
CA SER A 102 26.79 -14.35 -16.95
C SER A 102 27.60 -15.59 -16.54
N TRP A 103 27.21 -16.25 -15.46
CA TRP A 103 27.87 -17.46 -14.95
C TRP A 103 27.34 -18.74 -15.60
N GLN A 104 26.09 -18.79 -16.11
CA GLN A 104 25.62 -19.95 -16.88
C GLN A 104 26.41 -20.17 -18.17
N GLY A 105 26.84 -19.10 -18.87
CA GLY A 105 27.67 -19.22 -20.06
C GLY A 105 29.15 -19.44 -19.76
N LYS A 106 29.68 -18.79 -18.71
CA LYS A 106 31.11 -18.88 -18.35
C LYS A 106 31.50 -20.16 -17.59
N ALA A 107 30.62 -20.70 -16.76
CA ALA A 107 30.94 -21.89 -15.96
C ALA A 107 31.36 -23.10 -16.82
N PRO A 108 30.65 -23.51 -17.89
CA PRO A 108 31.06 -24.64 -18.70
C PRO A 108 32.38 -24.40 -19.45
N GLU A 109 32.67 -23.16 -19.87
CA GLU A 109 33.94 -22.81 -20.55
C GLU A 109 35.14 -22.85 -19.58
N ILE A 110 34.97 -22.38 -18.35
CA ILE A 110 36.03 -22.41 -17.33
C ILE A 110 36.31 -23.86 -16.91
N ILE A 111 35.27 -24.67 -16.74
CA ILE A 111 35.40 -26.09 -16.38
C ILE A 111 36.12 -26.87 -17.50
N SER A 112 35.82 -26.59 -18.78
CA SER A 112 36.51 -27.25 -19.89
C SER A 112 37.98 -26.86 -19.99
N LYS A 113 38.33 -25.59 -19.77
CA LYS A 113 39.73 -25.14 -19.70
C LYS A 113 40.49 -25.84 -18.57
N ILE A 114 39.92 -25.90 -17.37
CA ILE A 114 40.55 -26.56 -16.21
C ILE A 114 40.80 -28.05 -16.46
N ASN A 115 39.87 -28.75 -17.11
CA ASN A 115 40.05 -30.16 -17.44
C ASN A 115 41.12 -30.37 -18.51
N ASN A 116 41.25 -29.47 -19.48
CA ASN A 116 42.27 -29.54 -20.51
C ASN A 116 43.70 -29.30 -19.97
N TYR A 117 43.85 -28.44 -18.94
CA TYR A 117 45.14 -28.26 -18.25
C TYR A 117 45.53 -29.43 -17.32
N ARG A 118 44.60 -30.36 -17.05
CA ARG A 118 44.83 -31.51 -16.16
C ARG A 118 45.17 -32.80 -16.93
N GLN A 119 45.08 -32.78 -18.25
CA GLN A 119 45.59 -33.84 -19.14
C GLN A 119 46.97 -33.46 -19.66
#